data_AF-A0A1Y5DTT1-F1
#
_entry.id   AF-A0A1Y5DTT1-F1
#
_cell.length_a   1.000
_cell.length_b   1.000
_cell.length_c   1.000
_cell.angle_alpha   90.00
_cell.angle_beta   90.00
_cell.angle_gamma   90.00
#
_symmetry.space_group_name_H-M   'P 1'
#
loop_
_entity.id
_entity.type
_entity.pdbx_description
1 polymer ?
#
loop_
_entity_poly.entity_id
_entity_poly.type
_entity_poly.pdbx_seq_one_letter_code
_entity_poly.pdbx_strand_id
1 'polypeptide(L)'
;MTITNSIKNSQSLLQQLASHQDVDSHAELKPLVAQLAEQIKSLSAEIEITPANRQQSTNKSTAPVIDEKTGCYQFENEQGFFCPNCYDQTSSRVNTKRLNRKLRVCSACHASIRPKK
;
A
#
# COMPACT_ATOMS: atom_id res chain seq x y z
N MET A 1 -10.56 -2.90 13.52
CA MET A 1 -9.44 -3.85 13.62
C MET A 1 -8.80 -3.96 12.25
N THR A 2 -7.48 -3.83 12.12
CA THR A 2 -6.78 -3.95 10.84
C THR A 2 -6.27 -5.39 10.66
N ILE A 3 -6.22 -5.86 9.41
CA ILE A 3 -5.71 -7.19 9.03
C ILE A 3 -4.29 -7.41 9.58
N THR A 4 -3.47 -6.34 9.62
CA THR A 4 -2.13 -6.36 10.21
C THR A 4 -2.11 -6.66 11.71
N ASN A 5 -3.09 -6.18 12.48
CA ASN A 5 -3.20 -6.49 13.91
C ASN A 5 -3.64 -7.94 14.13
N SER A 6 -4.52 -8.47 13.29
CA SER A 6 -4.90 -9.88 13.32
C SER A 6 -3.72 -10.81 13.03
N ILE A 7 -2.87 -10.46 12.07
CA ILE A 7 -1.67 -11.24 11.73
C ILE A 7 -0.64 -11.23 12.86
N LYS A 8 -0.40 -10.07 13.49
CA LYS A 8 0.50 -9.96 14.65
C LYS A 8 0.00 -10.80 15.83
N ASN A 9 -1.32 -10.80 16.06
CA ASN A 9 -1.92 -11.65 17.08
C ASN A 9 -1.74 -13.14 16.76
N SER A 10 -1.94 -13.56 15.51
CA SER A 10 -1.71 -14.96 15.10
C SER A 10 -0.25 -15.38 15.26
N GLN A 11 0.72 -14.52 14.94
CA GLN A 11 2.14 -14.77 15.20
C GLN A 11 2.44 -14.93 16.70
N SER A 12 1.89 -14.05 17.54
CA SER A 12 2.08 -14.13 18.99
C SER A 12 1.50 -15.43 19.56
N LEU A 13 0.33 -15.85 19.09
CA LEU A 13 -0.28 -17.12 19.50
C LEU A 13 0.56 -18.33 19.07
N LEU A 14 1.09 -18.34 17.84
CA LEU A 14 1.98 -19.42 17.38
C LEU A 14 3.29 -19.49 18.17
N GLN A 15 3.83 -18.34 18.58
CA GLN A 15 5.03 -18.29 19.40
C GLN A 15 4.79 -18.85 20.81
N GLN A 16 3.60 -18.58 21.37
CA GLN A 16 3.16 -19.18 22.65
C GLN A 16 2.94 -20.70 22.52
N LEU A 17 2.31 -21.15 21.44
CA LEU A 17 2.12 -22.57 21.12
C LEU A 17 3.47 -23.30 20.94
N ALA A 18 4.42 -22.70 20.24
CA ALA A 18 5.76 -23.26 20.05
C ALA A 18 6.55 -23.38 21.37
N SER A 19 6.32 -22.47 22.32
CA SER A 19 6.92 -22.54 23.67
C SER A 19 6.18 -23.47 24.63
N HIS A 20 5.05 -24.05 24.24
CA HIS A 20 4.27 -24.94 25.08
C HIS A 20 4.90 -26.34 25.10
N GLN A 21 5.05 -26.90 26.30
CA GLN A 21 5.82 -28.13 26.56
C GLN A 21 5.32 -29.35 25.77
N ASP A 22 4.02 -29.40 25.43
CA ASP A 22 3.41 -30.44 24.60
C ASP A 22 3.84 -30.38 23.12
N VAL A 23 4.08 -29.20 22.57
CA VAL A 23 4.48 -29.04 21.16
C VAL A 23 5.96 -29.39 20.97
N ASP A 24 6.79 -29.09 21.97
CA ASP A 24 8.21 -29.42 21.95
C ASP A 24 8.47 -30.93 22.16
N SER A 25 7.55 -31.60 22.88
CA SER A 25 7.60 -33.05 23.14
C SER A 25 7.07 -33.89 21.97
N HIS A 26 6.22 -33.32 21.11
CA HIS A 26 5.68 -33.98 19.93
C HIS A 26 6.47 -33.63 18.67
N ALA A 27 7.36 -34.56 18.27
CA ALA A 27 8.25 -34.42 17.13
C ALA A 27 7.57 -34.08 15.79
N GLU A 28 6.27 -34.40 15.64
CA GLU A 28 5.48 -34.10 14.44
C GLU A 28 4.81 -32.72 14.47
N LEU A 29 4.53 -32.17 15.66
CA LEU A 29 3.87 -30.86 15.81
C LEU A 29 4.87 -29.71 15.64
N LYS A 30 6.10 -29.88 16.10
CA LYS A 30 7.18 -28.91 15.97
C LYS A 30 7.45 -28.46 14.51
N PRO A 31 7.60 -29.35 13.51
CA PRO A 31 7.78 -28.92 12.12
C PRO A 31 6.54 -28.25 11.53
N LEU A 32 5.32 -28.68 11.90
CA LEU A 32 4.07 -28.07 11.43
C LEU A 32 3.90 -26.63 11.94
N VAL A 33 4.21 -26.39 13.22
CA VAL A 33 4.17 -25.04 13.81
C VAL A 33 5.24 -24.14 13.19
N ALA A 34 6.44 -24.68 12.91
CA ALA A 34 7.49 -23.94 12.21
C ALA A 34 7.07 -23.55 10.77
N GLN A 35 6.47 -24.48 10.02
CA GLN A 35 5.96 -24.21 8.67
C GLN A 35 4.83 -23.17 8.67
N LEU A 36 3.90 -23.26 9.63
CA LEU A 36 2.83 -22.27 9.79
C LEU A 36 3.38 -20.89 10.14
N ALA A 37 4.36 -20.81 11.04
CA ALA A 37 5.02 -19.55 11.37
C ALA A 37 5.73 -18.93 10.16
N GLU A 38 6.36 -19.74 9.33
CA GLU A 38 7.03 -19.31 8.09
C GLU A 38 6.02 -18.81 7.04
N GLN A 39 4.89 -19.51 6.87
CA GLN A 39 3.81 -19.07 5.99
C GLN A 39 3.17 -17.74 6.44
N ILE A 40 2.92 -17.57 7.74
CA ILE A 40 2.39 -16.30 8.24
C ILE A 40 3.43 -15.18 8.09
N LYS A 41 4.72 -15.48 8.25
CA LYS A 41 5.80 -14.51 8.01
C LYS A 41 5.87 -14.10 6.54
N SER A 42 5.75 -15.03 5.59
CA SER A 42 5.72 -14.71 4.16
C SER A 42 4.48 -13.88 3.79
N LEU A 43 3.31 -14.23 4.31
CA LEU A 43 2.08 -13.43 4.15
C LEU A 43 2.22 -12.02 4.72
N SER A 44 2.85 -11.88 5.89
CA SER A 44 3.09 -10.58 6.51
C SER A 44 4.06 -9.72 5.69
N ALA A 45 5.10 -10.34 5.12
CA ALA A 45 6.03 -9.69 4.23
C ALA A 45 5.34 -9.27 2.93
N GLU A 46 4.52 -10.12 2.31
CA GLU A 46 3.74 -9.74 1.12
C GLU A 46 2.79 -8.57 1.40
N ILE A 47 2.20 -8.52 2.59
CA ILE A 47 1.32 -7.42 3.02
C ILE A 47 2.11 -6.13 3.27
N GLU A 48 3.30 -6.19 3.87
CA GLU A 48 4.20 -5.03 4.01
C GLU A 48 4.80 -4.58 2.67
N ILE A 49 5.04 -5.51 1.73
CA ILE A 49 5.56 -5.26 0.38
C ILE A 49 4.45 -4.85 -0.59
N THR A 50 3.17 -5.01 -0.23
CA THR A 50 2.08 -4.19 -0.77
C THR A 50 1.97 -2.89 0.02
N PRO A 51 2.71 -1.82 -0.35
CA PRO A 51 2.13 -0.52 -0.13
C PRO A 51 0.80 -0.56 -0.88
N ALA A 52 -0.26 -0.10 -0.24
CA ALA A 52 -1.55 0.20 -0.85
C ALA A 52 -1.46 1.28 -1.96
N ASN A 53 -0.30 1.46 -2.59
CA ASN A 53 -0.03 2.41 -3.64
C ASN A 53 1.30 2.10 -4.36
N ARG A 54 1.48 0.89 -4.91
CA ARG A 54 2.48 0.69 -5.97
C ARG A 54 1.94 1.30 -7.26
N GLN A 55 1.83 2.63 -7.29
CA GLN A 55 1.97 3.36 -8.55
C GLN A 55 3.36 3.00 -9.06
N GLN A 56 3.31 2.21 -10.10
CA GLN A 56 4.42 1.62 -10.79
C GLN A 56 5.29 2.76 -11.32
N SER A 57 6.33 3.11 -10.58
CA SER A 57 7.43 3.91 -11.08
C SER A 57 8.15 3.11 -12.16
N THR A 58 7.67 3.23 -13.41
CA THR A 58 8.52 3.04 -14.58
C THR A 58 8.90 4.41 -15.11
N ASN A 59 10.18 4.70 -14.90
CA ASN A 59 10.93 5.83 -15.41
C ASN A 59 10.65 6.10 -16.89
N LYS A 60 10.23 7.33 -17.18
CA LYS A 60 10.74 8.20 -18.25
C LYS A 60 10.22 9.61 -17.99
N SER A 61 11.15 10.53 -17.82
CA SER A 61 10.91 11.95 -17.55
C SER A 61 10.21 12.61 -18.73
N THR A 62 8.88 12.61 -18.71
CA THR A 62 8.07 13.58 -19.44
C THR A 62 7.54 14.54 -18.38
N ALA A 63 7.82 15.83 -18.54
CA ALA A 63 7.36 16.83 -17.58
C ALA A 63 5.82 16.73 -17.46
N PRO A 64 5.26 16.72 -16.24
CA PRO A 64 3.81 16.69 -16.09
C PRO A 64 3.19 17.94 -16.73
N VAL A 65 2.15 17.74 -17.51
CA VAL A 65 1.32 18.84 -18.03
C VAL A 65 0.16 19.03 -17.06
N ILE A 66 -0.06 20.26 -16.61
CA ILE A 66 -1.23 20.57 -15.78
C ILE A 66 -2.48 20.68 -16.67
N ASP A 67 -3.49 19.86 -16.40
CA ASP A 67 -4.78 19.99 -17.08
C ASP A 67 -5.58 21.11 -16.42
N GLU A 68 -5.81 22.21 -17.15
CA GLU A 68 -6.56 23.37 -16.65
C GLU A 68 -8.00 23.03 -16.26
N LYS A 69 -8.61 22.00 -16.86
CA LYS A 69 -9.99 21.59 -16.55
C LYS A 69 -10.13 20.90 -15.20
N THR A 70 -9.06 20.28 -14.71
CA THR A 70 -9.08 19.51 -13.46
C THR A 70 -8.11 20.03 -12.40
N GLY A 71 -7.10 20.80 -12.78
CA GLY A 71 -6.00 21.25 -11.93
C GLY A 71 -5.02 20.13 -11.55
N CYS A 72 -5.09 18.97 -12.20
CA CYS A 72 -4.24 17.81 -11.92
C CYS A 72 -3.11 17.69 -12.95
N TYR A 73 -2.05 16.97 -12.59
CA TYR A 73 -1.00 16.62 -13.54
C TYR A 73 -1.42 15.45 -14.42
N GLN A 74 -1.05 15.52 -15.69
CA GLN A 74 -1.13 14.43 -16.67
C GLN A 74 0.28 14.14 -17.18
N PHE A 75 0.60 12.86 -17.36
CA PHE A 75 1.85 12.43 -17.96
C PHE A 75 1.54 11.86 -19.34
N GLU A 76 2.34 12.19 -20.35
CA GLU A 76 2.10 11.74 -21.74
C GLU A 76 2.06 10.21 -21.86
N ASN A 77 2.80 9.51 -21.00
CA ASN A 77 2.92 8.06 -21.02
C ASN A 77 1.92 7.34 -20.10
N GLU A 78 1.09 8.07 -19.33
CA GLU A 78 0.17 7.47 -18.38
C GLU A 78 -1.24 8.09 -18.47
N GLN A 79 -2.22 7.24 -18.73
CA GLN A 79 -3.61 7.66 -18.82
C GLN A 79 -4.20 7.82 -17.41
N GLY A 80 -4.21 9.05 -16.91
CA GLY A 80 -4.68 9.32 -15.56
C GLY A 80 -4.51 10.77 -15.12
N PHE A 81 -5.10 11.10 -13.98
CA PHE A 81 -4.95 12.41 -13.33
C PHE A 81 -4.18 12.24 -12.03
N PHE A 82 -3.06 12.94 -11.90
CA PHE A 82 -2.12 12.82 -10.80
C PHE A 82 -2.13 14.06 -9.91
N CYS A 83 -1.84 13.86 -8.63
CA CYS A 83 -1.83 14.91 -7.63
C CYS A 83 -0.58 15.78 -7.78
N PRO A 84 -0.72 17.11 -8.01
CA PRO A 84 0.43 18.00 -8.09
C PRO A 84 1.14 18.11 -6.74
N ASN A 85 0.39 18.18 -5.63
CA ASN A 85 0.98 18.33 -4.29
C ASN A 85 1.88 17.14 -3.89
N CYS A 86 1.48 15.90 -4.22
CA CYS A 86 2.33 14.73 -3.97
C CYS A 86 3.53 14.69 -4.91
N TYR A 87 3.37 15.14 -6.15
CA TYR A 87 4.48 15.18 -7.09
C TYR A 87 5.52 16.25 -6.71
N ASP A 88 5.08 17.45 -6.34
CA ASP A 88 5.96 18.56 -6.00
C ASP A 88 6.73 18.30 -4.68
N GLN A 89 6.11 17.61 -3.71
CA GLN A 89 6.76 17.34 -2.41
C GLN A 89 7.63 16.08 -2.40
N THR A 90 7.14 14.98 -3.01
CA THR A 90 7.76 13.66 -2.86
C THR A 90 8.05 13.00 -4.20
N SER A 91 7.91 13.73 -5.33
CA SER A 91 8.04 13.19 -6.70
C SER A 91 7.17 11.96 -6.94
N SER A 92 6.08 11.81 -6.17
CA SER A 92 5.23 10.63 -6.18
C SER A 92 4.03 10.84 -7.09
N ARG A 93 3.85 9.93 -8.07
CA ARG A 93 2.75 9.98 -9.04
C ARG A 93 1.48 9.39 -8.47
N VAL A 94 0.74 10.17 -7.67
CA VAL A 94 -0.50 9.68 -7.03
C VAL A 94 -1.76 9.95 -7.84
N ASN A 95 -2.49 8.90 -8.23
CA ASN A 95 -3.78 8.97 -8.89
C ASN A 95 -4.83 9.68 -8.03
N THR A 96 -5.58 10.57 -8.66
CA THR A 96 -6.65 11.34 -8.02
C THR A 96 -8.01 10.72 -8.31
N LYS A 97 -8.87 10.64 -7.29
CA LYS A 97 -10.24 10.20 -7.43
C LYS A 97 -11.14 11.39 -7.74
N ARG A 98 -12.03 11.24 -8.72
CA ARG A 98 -13.03 12.26 -9.04
C ARG A 98 -14.13 12.22 -7.98
N LEU A 99 -14.38 13.36 -7.34
CA LEU A 99 -15.53 13.53 -6.45
C LEU A 99 -16.68 14.16 -7.23
N ASN A 100 -16.44 15.31 -7.86
CA ASN A 100 -17.44 16.09 -8.61
C ASN A 100 -16.87 16.54 -9.97
N ARG A 101 -17.65 17.27 -10.79
CA ARG A 101 -17.14 17.86 -12.05
C ARG A 101 -16.00 18.87 -11.83
N LYS A 102 -15.97 19.55 -10.68
CA LYS A 102 -15.00 20.62 -10.36
C LYS A 102 -14.01 20.25 -9.25
N LEU A 103 -14.01 19.00 -8.79
CA LEU A 103 -13.24 18.59 -7.62
C LEU A 103 -12.74 17.16 -7.76
N ARG A 104 -11.43 16.99 -7.61
CA ARG A 104 -10.77 15.70 -7.44
C ARG A 104 -10.04 15.70 -6.10
N VAL A 105 -9.87 14.52 -5.52
CA VAL A 105 -9.19 14.34 -4.24
C VAL A 105 -8.06 13.34 -4.42
N CYS A 106 -6.89 13.66 -3.86
CA CYS A 106 -5.77 12.73 -3.80
C CYS A 106 -6.03 11.62 -2.77
N SER A 107 -5.81 10.36 -3.11
CA SER A 107 -5.97 9.24 -2.18
C SER A 107 -4.89 9.16 -1.10
N ALA A 108 -3.72 9.77 -1.33
CA ALA A 108 -2.61 9.73 -0.38
C ALA A 108 -2.62 10.91 0.59
N CYS A 109 -2.69 12.14 0.08
CA CYS A 109 -2.61 13.35 0.91
C CYS A 109 -3.97 14.00 1.19
N HIS A 110 -5.06 13.44 0.66
CA HIS A 110 -6.43 13.99 0.75
C HIS A 110 -6.56 15.45 0.27
N ALA A 111 -5.58 15.94 -0.50
CA ALA A 111 -5.63 17.29 -1.05
C ALA A 111 -6.81 17.44 -2.01
N SER A 112 -7.56 18.53 -1.83
CA SER A 112 -8.62 18.95 -2.71
C SER A 112 -8.06 19.69 -3.91
N ILE A 113 -8.18 19.10 -5.09
CA ILE A 113 -7.66 19.66 -6.35
C ILE A 113 -8.82 20.24 -7.14
N ARG A 114 -8.72 21.53 -7.45
CA ARG A 114 -9.73 22.29 -8.18
C ARG A 114 -9.08 22.90 -9.43
N PRO A 115 -9.82 22.99 -10.55
CA PRO A 115 -9.34 23.75 -11.70
C PRO A 115 -9.12 25.22 -11.31
N LYS A 116 -8.05 25.82 -11.84
CA LYS A 116 -7.87 27.27 -11.76
C LYS A 116 -8.97 27.91 -12.62
N LYS A 117 -9.62 28.92 -12.05
CA LYS A 117 -10.66 29.71 -12.72
C LYS A 117 -10.05 30.66 -13.73
#